data_AF-A0A316RNQ9-F1
#
_entry.id   AF-A0A316RNQ9-F1
#
_cell.length_a   1.000
_cell.length_b   1.000
_cell.length_c   1.000
_cell.angle_alpha   90.00
_cell.angle_beta   90.00
_cell.angle_gamma   90.00
#
_symmetry.space_group_name_H-M   'P 1'
#
loop_
_entity.id
_entity.type
_entity.pdbx_description
1 polymer ?
#
loop_
_entity_poly.entity_id
_entity_poly.type
_entity_poly.pdbx_seq_one_letter_code
_entity_poly.pdbx_strand_id
1 'polypeptide(L)'
;MNVKRKSKLDVVIRILLIALVAVLVVFAVKVVFSAAKTAPVAADATANEDKSVIGEFQAGTYGGIKMDTAEDAVKYYVEAYNKTKAETAEFNTPEGKQTWSAFIGDEDLKINSVIIDGNENKTINSMVPGIVGGIFHSGTSALPPTAGKVQKDDVDEKGNSLVTSSLTADDVLAVVVEDNGDGTITMKIQPKMAEMSHKGQDSQGRFFNTLGGIDSVVDSIKPLSWSEGTTADNCKVYYKGGTGVVKIDTKTGMIVEADYDMEVTVDVSHANVTVLRDKSAVVSITYKNHFPASDEYLAKHGEISRVK
;
A
#
# COMPACT_ATOMS: atom_id res chain seq x y z
N MET A 1 -3.35 -0.61 29.91
CA MET A 1 -2.28 -1.29 29.15
C MET A 1 -2.73 -1.38 27.70
N ASN A 2 -2.35 -0.42 26.85
CA ASN A 2 -2.61 -0.49 25.42
C ASN A 2 -1.56 -1.40 24.79
N VAL A 3 -1.94 -2.65 24.52
CA VAL A 3 -1.19 -3.50 23.60
C VAL A 3 -1.22 -2.78 22.25
N LYS A 4 -0.08 -2.26 21.78
CA LYS A 4 0.07 -1.79 20.39
C LYS A 4 -0.37 -2.95 19.49
N ARG A 5 -1.58 -2.90 18.94
CA ARG A 5 -2.03 -3.85 17.93
C ARG A 5 -1.15 -3.59 16.71
N LYS A 6 -0.15 -4.46 16.50
CA LYS A 6 0.63 -4.47 15.26
C LYS A 6 -0.36 -4.68 14.11
N SER A 7 -0.28 -3.86 13.08
CA SER A 7 -1.15 -4.01 11.93
C SER A 7 -0.92 -5.39 11.32
N LYS A 8 -1.98 -6.03 10.78
CA LYS A 8 -1.82 -7.28 10.01
C LYS A 8 -0.83 -7.10 8.86
N LEU A 9 -0.67 -5.87 8.38
CA LEU A 9 0.29 -5.46 7.34
C LEU A 9 1.75 -5.45 7.83
N ASP A 10 2.01 -5.01 9.07
CA ASP A 10 3.36 -5.10 9.70
C ASP A 10 3.84 -6.55 9.82
N VAL A 11 2.89 -7.47 10.00
CA VAL A 11 3.15 -8.92 10.04
C VAL A 11 3.44 -9.46 8.65
N VAL A 12 2.76 -8.96 7.61
CA VAL A 12 2.99 -9.35 6.21
C VAL A 12 4.40 -8.96 5.76
N ILE A 13 4.86 -7.74 6.04
CA ILE A 13 6.25 -7.32 5.78
C ILE A 13 7.27 -8.18 6.51
N ARG A 14 7.04 -8.48 7.80
CA ARG A 14 7.91 -9.39 8.58
C ARG A 14 8.12 -10.71 7.87
N ILE A 15 7.05 -11.28 7.34
CA ILE A 15 7.12 -12.60 6.75
C ILE A 15 7.59 -12.52 5.29
N LEU A 16 7.37 -11.41 4.58
CA LEU A 16 7.97 -11.12 3.27
C LEU A 16 9.51 -11.02 3.35
N LEU A 17 10.04 -10.38 4.37
CA LEU A 17 11.49 -10.30 4.58
C LEU A 17 12.06 -11.63 5.08
N ILE A 18 11.34 -12.37 5.92
CA ILE A 18 11.69 -13.76 6.24
C ILE A 18 11.63 -14.64 4.99
N ALA A 19 10.67 -14.41 4.09
CA ALA A 19 10.57 -15.11 2.81
C ALA A 19 11.73 -14.74 1.89
N LEU A 20 12.16 -13.48 1.86
CA LEU A 20 13.34 -13.04 1.13
C LEU A 20 14.59 -13.72 1.68
N VAL A 21 14.73 -13.77 3.00
CA VAL A 21 15.82 -14.45 3.70
C VAL A 21 15.76 -15.97 3.50
N ALA A 22 14.57 -16.56 3.49
CA ALA A 22 14.35 -17.98 3.21
C ALA A 22 14.64 -18.31 1.74
N VAL A 23 14.27 -17.42 0.81
CA VAL A 23 14.61 -17.52 -0.62
C VAL A 23 16.12 -17.40 -0.79
N LEU A 24 16.78 -16.45 -0.12
CA LEU A 24 18.23 -16.34 -0.08
C LEU A 24 18.85 -17.62 0.50
N VAL A 25 18.33 -18.20 1.60
CA VAL A 25 18.82 -19.45 2.19
C VAL A 25 18.59 -20.67 1.28
N VAL A 26 17.42 -20.81 0.65
CA VAL A 26 17.10 -21.89 -0.30
C VAL A 26 17.99 -21.78 -1.55
N PHE A 27 18.25 -20.56 -2.01
CA PHE A 27 19.17 -20.32 -3.11
C PHE A 27 20.62 -20.54 -2.69
N ALA A 28 21.00 -20.25 -1.45
CA ALA A 28 22.30 -20.58 -0.88
C ALA A 28 22.57 -22.09 -0.94
N VAL A 29 21.56 -22.90 -0.60
CA VAL A 29 21.64 -24.36 -0.72
C VAL A 29 21.81 -24.79 -2.18
N LYS A 30 21.21 -24.11 -3.17
CA LYS A 30 21.36 -24.45 -4.59
C LYS A 30 22.64 -23.89 -5.25
N VAL A 31 23.05 -22.67 -4.94
CA VAL A 31 24.22 -21.98 -5.53
C VAL A 31 25.54 -22.51 -4.99
N VAL A 32 25.58 -23.02 -3.76
CA VAL A 32 26.75 -23.79 -3.27
C VAL A 32 27.04 -25.02 -4.16
N PHE A 33 26.06 -25.50 -4.95
CA PHE A 33 26.25 -26.57 -5.94
C PHE A 33 26.40 -26.08 -7.40
N SER A 34 26.35 -24.78 -7.69
CA SER A 34 26.56 -24.25 -9.05
C SER A 34 27.24 -22.88 -9.01
N ALA A 35 28.56 -22.86 -8.97
CA ALA A 35 29.33 -21.61 -8.88
C ALA A 35 29.34 -20.79 -10.19
N ALA A 36 29.15 -19.47 -10.06
CA ALA A 36 30.00 -18.41 -10.61
C ALA A 36 29.69 -17.09 -9.88
N LYS A 37 30.72 -16.36 -9.43
CA LYS A 37 30.60 -15.02 -8.84
C LYS A 37 30.34 -13.99 -9.94
N THR A 38 29.14 -13.44 -10.01
CA THR A 38 28.86 -12.19 -10.74
C THR A 38 28.85 -11.02 -9.76
N ALA A 39 29.40 -9.88 -10.21
CA ALA A 39 29.42 -8.63 -9.44
C ALA A 39 27.98 -8.06 -9.33
N PRO A 40 27.64 -7.42 -8.20
CA PRO A 40 26.32 -6.80 -8.03
C PRO A 40 26.12 -5.69 -9.06
N VAL A 41 25.00 -5.73 -9.77
CA VAL A 41 24.55 -4.61 -10.62
C VAL A 41 23.84 -3.62 -9.70
N ALA A 42 24.35 -2.39 -9.63
CA ALA A 42 23.72 -1.31 -8.88
C ALA A 42 22.31 -1.04 -9.45
N ALA A 43 21.33 -0.82 -8.58
CA ALA A 43 20.02 -0.32 -8.98
C ALA A 43 20.21 0.99 -9.78
N ASP A 44 19.51 1.09 -10.91
CA ASP A 44 19.70 2.17 -11.88
C ASP A 44 19.31 3.52 -11.25
N ALA A 45 20.28 4.42 -11.04
CA ALA A 45 20.10 5.66 -10.30
C ALA A 45 19.09 6.64 -10.95
N THR A 46 18.73 6.43 -12.22
CA THR A 46 17.69 7.19 -12.94
C THR A 46 16.26 6.72 -12.65
N ALA A 47 16.04 5.61 -11.94
CA ALA A 47 14.71 5.12 -11.58
C ALA A 47 14.02 5.94 -10.45
N ASN A 48 14.74 6.87 -9.82
CA ASN A 48 14.30 7.53 -8.57
C ASN A 48 13.57 8.87 -8.74
N GLU A 49 13.44 9.44 -9.95
CA GLU A 49 12.70 10.71 -10.12
C GLU A 49 11.19 10.56 -9.91
N ASP A 50 10.63 11.27 -8.93
CA ASP A 50 9.19 11.28 -8.64
C ASP A 50 8.41 12.00 -9.75
N LYS A 51 8.00 11.23 -10.77
CA LYS A 51 7.27 11.70 -11.94
C LYS A 51 5.82 11.25 -11.89
N SER A 52 4.95 12.12 -12.39
CA SER A 52 3.56 11.73 -12.58
C SER A 52 3.45 10.64 -13.66
N VAL A 53 2.61 9.65 -13.38
CA VAL A 53 2.17 8.62 -14.33
C VAL A 53 0.75 8.88 -14.85
N ILE A 54 0.15 10.00 -14.43
CA ILE A 54 -1.17 10.46 -14.87
C ILE A 54 -1.04 11.82 -15.60
N GLY A 55 -2.14 12.31 -16.17
CA GLY A 55 -2.18 13.59 -16.85
C GLY A 55 -2.06 14.81 -15.92
N GLU A 56 -2.03 15.99 -16.52
CA GLU A 56 -2.03 17.26 -15.79
C GLU A 56 -3.46 17.72 -15.47
N PHE A 57 -3.60 18.44 -14.36
CA PHE A 57 -4.86 19.08 -14.00
C PHE A 57 -5.29 20.10 -15.06
N GLN A 58 -6.59 20.12 -15.35
CA GLN A 58 -7.21 21.13 -16.21
C GLN A 58 -8.24 21.90 -15.39
N ALA A 59 -8.20 23.24 -15.45
CA ALA A 59 -9.21 24.06 -14.80
C ALA A 59 -10.56 23.91 -15.53
N GLY A 60 -11.66 23.82 -14.78
CA GLY A 60 -12.96 23.59 -15.38
C GLY A 60 -14.10 23.50 -14.38
N THR A 61 -15.28 23.19 -14.91
CA THR A 61 -16.46 22.86 -14.11
C THR A 61 -16.81 21.40 -14.40
N TYR A 62 -16.79 20.57 -13.37
CA TYR A 62 -16.99 19.12 -13.45
C TYR A 62 -18.23 18.74 -12.63
N GLY A 63 -19.25 18.19 -13.27
CA GLY A 63 -20.51 17.80 -12.62
C GLY A 63 -21.19 18.95 -11.88
N GLY A 64 -20.99 20.19 -12.34
CA GLY A 64 -21.47 21.43 -11.72
C GLY A 64 -20.55 22.04 -10.66
N ILE A 65 -19.42 21.42 -10.35
CA ILE A 65 -18.44 21.89 -9.36
C ILE A 65 -17.29 22.60 -10.08
N LYS A 66 -17.06 23.88 -9.74
CA LYS A 66 -15.97 24.67 -10.31
C LYS A 66 -14.65 24.35 -9.60
N MET A 67 -13.61 24.05 -10.36
CA MET A 67 -12.25 23.79 -9.89
C MET A 67 -11.28 24.62 -10.74
N ASP A 68 -10.80 25.73 -10.18
CA ASP A 68 -9.89 26.63 -10.89
C ASP A 68 -8.43 26.16 -10.77
N THR A 69 -8.13 25.37 -9.74
CA THR A 69 -6.80 24.86 -9.42
C THR A 69 -6.81 23.39 -9.01
N ALA A 70 -5.64 22.74 -9.08
CA ALA A 70 -5.45 21.39 -8.55
C ALA A 70 -5.74 21.31 -7.04
N GLU A 71 -5.51 22.40 -6.29
CA GLU A 71 -5.84 22.50 -4.87
C GLU A 71 -7.36 22.43 -4.63
N ASP A 72 -8.17 23.09 -5.47
CA ASP A 72 -9.62 22.98 -5.41
C ASP A 72 -10.10 21.54 -5.62
N ALA A 73 -9.47 20.83 -6.57
CA ALA A 73 -9.76 19.42 -6.83
C ALA A 73 -9.42 18.54 -5.61
N VAL A 74 -8.21 18.70 -5.03
CA VAL A 74 -7.80 17.94 -3.85
C VAL A 74 -8.71 18.24 -2.65
N LYS A 75 -9.09 19.50 -2.44
CA LYS A 75 -10.03 19.89 -1.39
C LYS A 75 -11.39 19.22 -1.59
N TYR A 76 -11.92 19.20 -2.81
CA TYR A 76 -13.19 18.53 -3.10
C TYR A 76 -13.11 17.02 -2.85
N TYR A 77 -12.01 16.36 -3.22
CA TYR A 77 -11.76 14.97 -2.86
C TYR A 77 -11.78 14.75 -1.34
N VAL A 78 -11.08 15.59 -0.57
CA VAL A 78 -11.04 15.49 0.91
C VAL A 78 -12.43 15.66 1.53
N GLU A 79 -13.23 16.60 1.01
CA GLU A 79 -14.62 16.79 1.44
C GLU A 79 -15.48 15.55 1.16
N ALA A 80 -15.37 14.98 -0.05
CA ALA A 80 -16.13 13.79 -0.43
C ALA A 80 -15.68 12.54 0.34
N TYR A 81 -14.38 12.40 0.55
CA TYR A 81 -13.77 11.37 1.38
C TYR A 81 -14.31 11.41 2.81
N ASN A 82 -14.26 12.58 3.45
CA ASN A 82 -14.69 12.74 4.83
C ASN A 82 -16.18 12.45 5.00
N LYS A 83 -17.01 12.90 4.05
CA LYS A 83 -18.44 12.56 4.03
C LYS A 83 -18.66 11.04 3.92
N THR A 84 -17.97 10.39 3.00
CA THR A 84 -18.11 8.94 2.77
C THR A 84 -17.62 8.13 3.96
N LYS A 85 -16.48 8.49 4.53
CA LYS A 85 -15.86 7.77 5.64
C LYS A 85 -16.61 7.93 6.95
N ALA A 86 -17.37 9.01 7.13
CA ALA A 86 -18.22 9.23 8.29
C ALA A 86 -19.41 8.26 8.36
N GLU A 87 -19.87 7.73 7.22
CA GLU A 87 -21.00 6.81 7.18
C GLU A 87 -20.66 5.46 7.80
N THR A 88 -21.63 4.92 8.56
CA THR A 88 -21.53 3.60 9.19
C THR A 88 -22.71 2.73 8.82
N ALA A 89 -22.50 1.41 8.80
CA ALA A 89 -23.55 0.43 8.55
C ALA A 89 -23.42 -0.75 9.53
N GLU A 90 -24.54 -1.45 9.74
CA GLU A 90 -24.53 -2.73 10.44
C GLU A 90 -24.14 -3.87 9.48
N PHE A 91 -23.28 -4.75 9.97
CA PHE A 91 -22.85 -5.96 9.28
C PHE A 91 -23.13 -7.18 10.16
N ASN A 92 -23.62 -8.26 9.55
CA ASN A 92 -23.64 -9.57 10.21
C ASN A 92 -22.24 -10.16 10.14
N THR A 93 -21.70 -10.58 11.28
CA THR A 93 -20.39 -11.20 11.43
C THR A 93 -20.53 -12.51 12.21
N PRO A 94 -19.49 -13.38 12.24
CA PRO A 94 -19.49 -14.56 13.11
C PRO A 94 -19.68 -14.25 14.60
N GLU A 95 -19.33 -13.03 15.03
CA GLU A 95 -19.44 -12.54 16.41
C GLU A 95 -20.79 -11.85 16.69
N GLY A 96 -21.70 -11.83 15.72
CA GLY A 96 -22.98 -11.13 15.77
C GLY A 96 -22.98 -9.84 14.93
N LYS A 97 -23.99 -8.99 15.16
CA LYS A 97 -24.09 -7.69 14.47
C LYS A 97 -23.01 -6.73 14.95
N GLN A 98 -22.29 -6.09 14.03
CA GLN A 98 -21.31 -5.06 14.34
C GLN A 98 -21.52 -3.81 13.47
N THR A 99 -21.28 -2.63 14.05
CA THR A 99 -21.30 -1.35 13.33
C THR A 99 -19.90 -1.00 12.86
N TRP A 100 -19.72 -0.89 11.55
CA TRP A 100 -18.46 -0.53 10.90
C TRP A 100 -18.67 0.62 9.92
N SER A 101 -17.58 1.11 9.31
CA SER A 101 -17.66 2.04 8.18
C SER A 101 -18.55 1.44 7.08
N ALA A 102 -19.42 2.25 6.47
CA ALA A 102 -20.38 1.75 5.47
C ALA A 102 -19.68 1.36 4.16
N PHE A 103 -18.65 2.13 3.78
CA PHE A 103 -17.91 1.96 2.52
C PHE A 103 -16.67 1.07 2.73
N ILE A 104 -16.92 -0.24 2.85
CA ILE A 104 -15.88 -1.27 3.01
C ILE A 104 -15.39 -1.75 1.65
N GLY A 105 -14.08 -1.86 1.50
CA GLY A 105 -13.40 -2.34 0.30
C GLY A 105 -12.67 -3.67 0.50
N ASP A 106 -12.21 -4.21 -0.62
CA ASP A 106 -11.38 -5.40 -0.68
C ASP A 106 -9.88 -5.06 -0.54
N GLU A 107 -9.06 -6.12 -0.45
CA GLU A 107 -7.62 -6.00 -0.32
C GLU A 107 -6.92 -7.09 -1.14
N ASP A 108 -6.08 -6.68 -2.07
CA ASP A 108 -5.24 -7.56 -2.89
C ASP A 108 -3.79 -7.11 -2.82
N LEU A 109 -2.89 -7.99 -2.36
CA LEU A 109 -1.45 -7.73 -2.31
C LEU A 109 -0.73 -8.71 -3.22
N LYS A 110 0.08 -8.15 -4.13
CA LYS A 110 0.86 -8.91 -5.10
C LYS A 110 2.32 -8.51 -5.01
N ILE A 111 3.21 -9.50 -5.05
CA ILE A 111 4.61 -9.25 -5.40
C ILE A 111 4.73 -9.43 -6.91
N ASN A 112 5.18 -8.38 -7.59
CA ASN A 112 5.33 -8.35 -9.05
C ASN A 112 6.62 -9.04 -9.48
N SER A 113 7.71 -8.76 -8.78
CA SER A 113 9.03 -9.28 -9.13
C SER A 113 9.95 -9.33 -7.91
N VAL A 114 10.89 -10.27 -7.95
CA VAL A 114 12.06 -10.31 -7.07
C VAL A 114 13.31 -10.42 -7.94
N ILE A 115 14.19 -9.43 -7.81
CA ILE A 115 15.46 -9.32 -8.53
C ILE A 115 16.58 -9.51 -7.52
N ILE A 116 17.57 -10.37 -7.81
CA ILE A 116 18.74 -10.60 -6.95
C ILE A 116 20.01 -10.33 -7.76
N ASP A 117 20.90 -9.48 -7.24
CA ASP A 117 22.12 -9.03 -7.89
C ASP A 117 21.88 -8.55 -9.34
N GLY A 118 20.79 -7.83 -9.57
CA GLY A 118 20.37 -7.32 -10.88
C GLY A 118 19.79 -8.37 -11.84
N ASN A 119 19.66 -9.62 -11.42
CA ASN A 119 19.12 -10.70 -12.26
C ASN A 119 17.74 -11.13 -11.76
N GLU A 120 16.74 -11.08 -12.65
CA GLU A 120 15.43 -11.65 -12.38
C GLU A 120 15.53 -13.18 -12.32
N ASN A 121 14.94 -13.79 -11.28
CA ASN A 121 15.02 -15.23 -11.08
C ASN A 121 13.64 -15.89 -11.22
N LYS A 122 13.42 -16.55 -12.37
CA LYS A 122 12.14 -17.21 -12.69
C LYS A 122 11.71 -18.26 -11.67
N THR A 123 12.66 -18.96 -11.03
CA THR A 123 12.33 -19.95 -9.99
C THR A 123 11.84 -19.26 -8.73
N ILE A 124 12.45 -18.15 -8.32
CA ILE A 124 12.00 -17.36 -7.16
C ILE A 124 10.64 -16.74 -7.45
N ASN A 125 10.49 -16.08 -8.61
CA ASN A 125 9.22 -15.47 -9.01
C ASN A 125 8.08 -16.48 -9.10
N SER A 126 8.37 -17.76 -9.41
CA SER A 126 7.35 -18.83 -9.39
C SER A 126 6.95 -19.30 -7.97
N MET A 127 7.81 -19.12 -6.97
CA MET A 127 7.54 -19.51 -5.57
C MET A 127 6.87 -18.38 -4.78
N VAL A 128 7.17 -17.14 -5.14
CA VAL A 128 6.71 -15.92 -4.47
C VAL A 128 5.19 -15.87 -4.26
N PRO A 129 4.32 -16.13 -5.25
CA PRO A 129 2.87 -16.11 -5.05
C PRO A 129 2.39 -17.08 -3.95
N GLY A 130 2.99 -18.28 -3.87
CA GLY A 130 2.63 -19.26 -2.83
C GLY A 130 3.08 -18.83 -1.43
N ILE A 131 4.19 -18.11 -1.33
CA ILE A 131 4.66 -17.55 -0.05
C ILE A 131 3.75 -16.39 0.37
N VAL A 132 3.47 -15.45 -0.54
CA VAL A 132 2.57 -14.30 -0.28
C VAL A 132 1.18 -14.77 0.12
N GLY A 133 0.59 -15.71 -0.62
CA GLY A 133 -0.75 -16.23 -0.35
C GLY A 133 -0.87 -17.02 0.97
N GLY A 134 0.24 -17.55 1.50
CA GLY A 134 0.27 -18.15 2.84
C GLY A 134 0.40 -17.13 3.99
N ILE A 135 0.68 -15.86 3.67
CA ILE A 135 1.05 -14.81 4.63
C ILE A 135 -0.01 -13.73 4.67
N PHE A 136 -0.25 -13.13 3.50
CA PHE A 136 -1.26 -12.12 3.32
C PHE A 136 -2.62 -12.81 3.17
N HIS A 137 -3.49 -12.53 4.13
CA HIS A 137 -4.87 -12.99 4.07
C HIS A 137 -5.71 -11.80 3.66
N SER A 138 -6.16 -11.80 2.40
CA SER A 138 -7.10 -10.82 1.87
C SER A 138 -8.24 -10.61 2.84
N GLY A 139 -8.37 -9.37 3.30
CA GLY A 139 -9.34 -8.94 4.27
C GLY A 139 -10.29 -7.91 3.68
N THR A 140 -10.92 -7.16 4.56
CA THR A 140 -11.78 -6.03 4.21
C THR A 140 -11.37 -4.84 5.06
N SER A 141 -11.38 -3.65 4.46
CA SER A 141 -10.92 -2.42 5.11
C SER A 141 -11.87 -1.25 4.83
N ALA A 142 -11.86 -0.22 5.68
CA ALA A 142 -12.46 1.06 5.34
C ALA A 142 -11.58 1.83 4.35
N LEU A 143 -12.06 2.97 3.86
CA LEU A 143 -11.29 3.84 2.96
C LEU A 143 -9.89 4.17 3.53
N PRO A 144 -8.81 4.01 2.75
CA PRO A 144 -7.44 4.31 3.18
C PRO A 144 -7.24 5.82 3.39
N PRO A 145 -6.32 6.25 4.26
CA PRO A 145 -5.61 5.44 5.24
C PRO A 145 -6.55 5.03 6.39
N THR A 146 -6.42 3.80 6.88
CA THR A 146 -7.17 3.27 8.01
C THR A 146 -6.37 2.17 8.74
N ALA A 147 -6.65 2.02 10.04
CA ALA A 147 -6.21 0.90 10.86
C ALA A 147 -7.24 -0.24 10.90
N GLY A 148 -8.44 -0.08 10.31
CA GLY A 148 -9.45 -1.12 10.30
C GLY A 148 -10.81 -0.70 9.73
N LYS A 149 -11.88 -1.22 10.33
CA LYS A 149 -13.26 -0.96 9.90
C LYS A 149 -14.07 -0.16 10.92
N VAL A 150 -13.59 -0.13 12.16
CA VAL A 150 -14.25 0.46 13.32
C VAL A 150 -13.70 1.87 13.53
N GLN A 151 -14.51 2.89 13.26
CA GLN A 151 -14.08 4.30 13.31
C GLN A 151 -13.45 4.71 14.65
N LYS A 152 -14.03 4.27 15.79
CA LYS A 152 -13.50 4.63 17.11
C LYS A 152 -12.08 4.12 17.39
N ASP A 153 -11.67 3.08 16.67
CA ASP A 153 -10.36 2.45 16.81
C ASP A 153 -9.43 2.84 15.64
N ASP A 154 -9.88 3.76 14.76
CA ASP A 154 -9.16 4.14 13.55
C ASP A 154 -8.12 5.23 13.85
N VAL A 155 -6.96 4.78 14.32
CA VAL A 155 -5.81 5.62 14.67
C VAL A 155 -4.52 5.07 14.07
N ASP A 156 -3.58 5.97 13.76
CA ASP A 156 -2.24 5.60 13.33
C ASP A 156 -1.39 4.99 14.48
N GLU A 157 -0.17 4.58 14.17
CA GLU A 157 0.77 4.02 15.15
C GLU A 157 1.21 4.98 16.27
N LYS A 158 0.99 6.30 16.08
CA LYS A 158 1.23 7.37 17.05
C LYS A 158 -0.05 7.73 17.83
N GLY A 159 -1.19 7.14 17.49
CA GLY A 159 -2.48 7.40 18.11
C GLY A 159 -3.25 8.58 17.53
N ASN A 160 -2.81 9.15 16.41
CA ASN A 160 -3.55 10.21 15.73
C ASN A 160 -4.74 9.61 14.98
N SER A 161 -5.86 10.33 14.96
CA SER A 161 -7.06 9.84 14.27
C SER A 161 -6.87 9.76 12.76
N LEU A 162 -7.36 8.67 12.18
CA LEU A 162 -7.47 8.45 10.74
C LEU A 162 -8.92 8.56 10.25
N VAL A 163 -9.87 8.95 11.12
CA VAL A 163 -11.31 9.03 10.79
C VAL A 163 -11.60 10.08 9.71
N THR A 164 -10.76 11.11 9.60
CA THR A 164 -10.80 12.12 8.55
C THR A 164 -9.48 12.14 7.78
N SER A 165 -9.53 12.51 6.51
CA SER A 165 -8.35 12.70 5.69
C SER A 165 -7.51 13.89 6.17
N SER A 166 -6.19 13.69 6.21
CA SER A 166 -5.17 14.72 6.41
C SER A 166 -4.43 15.06 5.12
N LEU A 167 -4.87 14.52 3.98
CA LEU A 167 -4.29 14.81 2.67
C LEU A 167 -4.43 16.30 2.33
N THR A 168 -3.35 16.89 1.84
CA THR A 168 -3.33 18.27 1.34
C THR A 168 -2.86 18.32 -0.11
N ALA A 169 -3.02 19.47 -0.77
CA ALA A 169 -2.48 19.66 -2.12
C ALA A 169 -0.95 19.50 -2.17
N ASP A 170 -0.24 19.86 -1.08
CA ASP A 170 1.20 19.67 -0.96
C ASP A 170 1.63 18.19 -0.97
N ASP A 171 0.71 17.28 -0.64
CA ASP A 171 0.96 15.83 -0.68
C ASP A 171 0.76 15.23 -2.08
N VAL A 172 0.09 15.96 -2.98
CA VAL A 172 -0.32 15.44 -4.28
C VAL A 172 0.68 15.87 -5.35
N LEU A 173 1.18 14.89 -6.11
CA LEU A 173 2.06 15.12 -7.25
C LEU A 173 1.26 15.53 -8.49
N ALA A 174 0.12 14.87 -8.71
CA ALA A 174 -0.78 15.17 -9.82
C ALA A 174 -2.23 14.77 -9.49
N VAL A 175 -3.17 15.49 -10.11
CA VAL A 175 -4.60 15.18 -10.06
C VAL A 175 -5.22 15.44 -11.42
N VAL A 176 -6.08 14.53 -11.87
CA VAL A 176 -6.92 14.67 -13.07
C VAL A 176 -8.37 14.54 -12.67
N VAL A 177 -9.24 15.37 -13.23
CA VAL A 177 -10.68 15.32 -13.02
C VAL A 177 -11.38 15.16 -14.37
N GLU A 178 -12.28 14.19 -14.44
CA GLU A 178 -13.11 13.88 -15.60
C GLU A 178 -14.57 13.96 -15.19
N ASP A 179 -15.40 14.65 -15.98
CA ASP A 179 -16.87 14.63 -15.81
C ASP A 179 -17.43 13.43 -16.59
N ASN A 180 -18.19 12.57 -15.92
CA ASN A 180 -18.73 11.36 -16.53
C ASN A 180 -20.05 11.64 -17.29
N GLY A 181 -20.64 12.82 -17.15
CA GLY A 181 -21.88 13.23 -17.82
C GLY A 181 -23.16 12.56 -17.27
N ASP A 182 -23.05 11.81 -16.18
CA ASP A 182 -24.14 11.05 -15.55
C ASP A 182 -24.49 11.56 -14.13
N GLY A 183 -23.93 12.71 -13.74
CA GLY A 183 -24.04 13.24 -12.37
C GLY A 183 -22.91 12.79 -11.44
N THR A 184 -21.91 12.08 -11.97
CA THR A 184 -20.68 11.74 -11.26
C THR A 184 -19.45 12.36 -11.92
N ILE A 185 -18.38 12.51 -11.15
CA ILE A 185 -17.04 12.84 -11.65
C ILE A 185 -16.05 11.75 -11.25
N THR A 186 -15.00 11.57 -12.04
CA THR A 186 -13.87 10.68 -11.73
C THR A 186 -12.64 11.50 -11.43
N MET A 187 -12.02 11.29 -10.27
CA MET A 187 -10.76 11.91 -9.88
C MET A 187 -9.64 10.86 -9.86
N LYS A 188 -8.54 11.13 -10.57
CA LYS A 188 -7.32 10.33 -10.50
C LYS A 188 -6.28 11.12 -9.73
N ILE A 189 -5.78 10.59 -8.62
CA ILE A 189 -4.86 11.27 -7.71
C ILE A 189 -3.58 10.43 -7.58
N GLN A 190 -2.43 11.08 -7.70
CA GLN A 190 -1.13 10.49 -7.43
C GLN A 190 -0.45 11.27 -6.30
N PRO A 191 -0.21 10.66 -5.12
CA PRO A 191 0.60 11.29 -4.08
C PRO A 191 2.09 11.35 -4.46
N LYS A 192 2.81 12.31 -3.89
CA LYS A 192 4.28 12.42 -3.99
C LYS A 192 4.97 11.23 -3.36
N MET A 193 6.13 10.87 -3.86
CA MET A 193 6.94 9.78 -3.32
C MET A 193 7.28 10.00 -1.85
N ALA A 194 7.27 8.91 -1.09
CA ALA A 194 7.80 8.89 0.27
C ALA A 194 8.66 7.63 0.50
N GLU A 195 9.69 7.77 1.31
CA GLU A 195 10.49 6.65 1.81
C GLU A 195 9.97 6.19 3.18
N MET A 196 9.99 4.87 3.43
CA MET A 196 9.59 4.28 4.71
C MET A 196 8.23 4.79 5.21
N SER A 197 7.26 4.91 4.31
CA SER A 197 6.00 5.59 4.61
C SER A 197 5.18 4.89 5.69
N HIS A 198 4.59 5.70 6.58
CA HIS A 198 3.66 5.24 7.61
C HIS A 198 2.29 5.91 7.45
N LYS A 199 1.21 5.14 7.72
CA LYS A 199 -0.17 5.62 7.63
C LYS A 199 -0.37 6.94 8.38
N GLY A 200 -0.95 7.91 7.70
CA GLY A 200 -1.26 9.26 8.18
C GLY A 200 -0.09 10.24 8.25
N GLN A 201 1.17 9.83 8.02
CA GLN A 201 2.33 10.66 8.39
C GLN A 201 2.91 11.50 7.25
N ASP A 202 2.94 10.94 6.05
CA ASP A 202 3.54 11.54 4.84
C ASP A 202 2.58 11.45 3.65
N SER A 203 2.98 11.97 2.49
CA SER A 203 2.12 12.07 1.31
C SER A 203 1.53 10.73 0.85
N GLN A 204 2.31 9.64 0.95
CA GLN A 204 1.82 8.29 0.63
C GLN A 204 0.92 7.78 1.75
N GLY A 205 1.33 7.96 3.01
CA GLY A 205 0.59 7.53 4.20
C GLY A 205 -0.75 8.23 4.40
N ARG A 206 -0.91 9.45 3.87
CA ARG A 206 -2.16 10.23 3.93
C ARG A 206 -3.18 9.82 2.87
N PHE A 207 -2.76 9.04 1.88
CA PHE A 207 -3.60 8.59 0.76
C PHE A 207 -3.82 7.07 0.74
N PHE A 208 -2.79 6.29 1.07
CA PHE A 208 -2.82 4.83 1.03
C PHE A 208 -2.71 4.19 2.42
N ASN A 209 -3.14 2.94 2.50
CA ASN A 209 -2.79 2.04 3.61
C ASN A 209 -1.35 1.56 3.44
N THR A 210 -0.39 2.44 3.71
CA THR A 210 1.03 2.12 3.49
C THR A 210 1.47 0.95 4.36
N LEU A 211 2.42 0.19 3.81
CA LEU A 211 2.91 -1.02 4.45
C LEU A 211 3.69 -0.70 5.74
N GLY A 212 4.26 0.50 5.88
CA GLY A 212 5.07 0.90 7.03
C GLY A 212 6.57 0.76 6.76
N GLY A 213 7.38 1.41 7.59
CA GLY A 213 8.83 1.18 7.63
C GLY A 213 9.20 -0.26 8.01
N ILE A 214 10.34 -0.73 7.50
CA ILE A 214 10.77 -2.14 7.65
C ILE A 214 11.98 -2.32 8.56
N ASP A 215 12.59 -1.22 9.01
CA ASP A 215 13.80 -1.18 9.84
C ASP A 215 13.73 -2.13 11.06
N SER A 216 12.72 -1.97 11.92
CA SER A 216 12.55 -2.76 13.14
C SER A 216 12.25 -4.23 12.87
N VAL A 217 11.75 -4.52 11.67
CA VAL A 217 11.49 -5.88 11.20
C VAL A 217 12.79 -6.53 10.76
N VAL A 218 13.55 -5.84 9.91
CA VAL A 218 14.82 -6.32 9.39
C VAL A 218 15.81 -6.58 10.53
N ASP A 219 15.90 -5.66 11.50
CA ASP A 219 16.77 -5.80 12.67
C ASP A 219 16.43 -7.03 13.54
N SER A 220 15.20 -7.53 13.46
CA SER A 220 14.77 -8.71 14.22
C SER A 220 15.20 -10.04 13.57
N ILE A 221 15.72 -10.01 12.34
CA ILE A 221 16.11 -11.20 11.58
C ILE A 221 17.52 -11.63 11.98
N LYS A 222 17.61 -12.50 13.00
CA LYS A 222 18.89 -12.98 13.57
C LYS A 222 19.95 -13.52 12.58
N PRO A 223 19.62 -14.22 11.47
CA PRO A 223 20.66 -14.67 10.53
C PRO A 223 21.14 -13.58 9.56
N LEU A 224 20.51 -12.41 9.54
CA LEU A 224 20.87 -11.31 8.66
C LEU A 224 21.95 -10.43 9.30
N SER A 225 22.95 -10.08 8.50
CA SER A 225 23.98 -9.08 8.84
C SER A 225 24.34 -8.29 7.59
N TRP A 226 25.15 -7.23 7.72
CA TRP A 226 25.55 -6.39 6.60
C TRP A 226 27.03 -6.53 6.31
N SER A 227 27.43 -6.51 5.04
CA SER A 227 28.85 -6.49 4.65
C SER A 227 29.49 -5.15 5.01
N GLU A 228 28.71 -4.08 4.89
CA GLU A 228 29.06 -2.71 5.23
C GLU A 228 27.80 -1.93 5.62
N GLY A 229 27.96 -0.82 6.32
CA GLY A 229 26.84 0.03 6.73
C GLY A 229 25.88 -0.60 7.76
N THR A 230 24.72 0.01 7.89
CA THR A 230 23.64 -0.36 8.80
C THR A 230 22.39 -0.80 8.05
N THR A 231 21.39 -1.32 8.77
CA THR A 231 20.07 -1.61 8.19
C THR A 231 19.46 -0.38 7.51
N ALA A 232 19.61 0.81 8.09
CA ALA A 232 19.05 2.03 7.50
C ALA A 232 19.76 2.44 6.20
N ASP A 233 21.04 2.11 6.05
CA ASP A 233 21.80 2.38 4.82
C ASP A 233 21.40 1.39 3.72
N ASN A 234 21.17 0.13 4.11
CA ASN A 234 21.06 -0.99 3.21
C ASN A 234 19.62 -1.44 2.92
N CYS A 235 18.62 -0.98 3.68
CA CYS A 235 17.21 -1.29 3.45
C CYS A 235 16.46 0.00 3.20
N LYS A 236 15.97 0.16 1.97
CA LYS A 236 15.14 1.27 1.55
C LYS A 236 13.79 0.77 1.10
N VAL A 237 12.75 1.55 1.36
CA VAL A 237 11.41 1.27 0.87
C VAL A 237 10.86 2.54 0.27
N TYR A 238 10.57 2.49 -1.02
CA TYR A 238 10.06 3.60 -1.79
C TYR A 238 8.60 3.35 -2.12
N TYR A 239 7.75 4.32 -1.78
CA TYR A 239 6.34 4.35 -2.14
C TYR A 239 6.16 5.40 -3.22
N LYS A 240 5.91 4.98 -4.46
CA LYS A 240 5.99 5.87 -5.63
C LYS A 240 5.19 5.33 -6.80
N GLY A 241 4.54 6.22 -7.55
CA GLY A 241 3.84 5.89 -8.81
C GLY A 241 2.46 5.26 -8.62
N GLY A 242 2.07 4.95 -7.38
CA GLY A 242 0.72 4.50 -7.06
C GLY A 242 -0.31 5.61 -7.30
N THR A 243 -1.54 5.22 -7.64
CA THR A 243 -2.64 6.14 -7.93
C THR A 243 -3.93 5.73 -7.23
N GLY A 244 -4.85 6.67 -7.04
CA GLY A 244 -6.23 6.37 -6.66
C GLY A 244 -7.20 6.96 -7.67
N VAL A 245 -8.14 6.15 -8.12
CA VAL A 245 -9.22 6.52 -9.03
C VAL A 245 -10.52 6.51 -8.25
N VAL A 246 -11.18 7.66 -8.14
CA VAL A 246 -12.28 7.87 -7.21
C VAL A 246 -13.46 8.47 -7.96
N LYS A 247 -14.60 7.77 -7.98
CA LYS A 247 -15.85 8.25 -8.54
C LYS A 247 -16.69 8.90 -7.46
N ILE A 248 -17.09 10.15 -7.67
CA ILE A 248 -17.86 10.95 -6.72
C ILE A 248 -19.20 11.31 -7.37
N ASP A 249 -20.31 11.03 -6.67
CA ASP A 249 -21.63 11.57 -7.03
C ASP A 249 -21.69 13.04 -6.61
N THR A 250 -21.87 13.96 -7.57
CA THR A 250 -21.75 15.40 -7.28
C THR A 250 -22.96 15.98 -6.57
N LYS A 251 -24.09 15.28 -6.60
CA LYS A 251 -25.31 15.69 -5.90
C LYS A 251 -25.19 15.46 -4.38
N THR A 252 -24.65 14.31 -3.99
CA THR A 252 -24.42 13.93 -2.59
C THR A 252 -23.06 14.41 -2.10
N GLY A 253 -22.09 14.53 -3.00
CA GLY A 253 -20.69 14.76 -2.70
C GLY A 253 -20.05 13.56 -1.99
N MET A 254 -20.51 12.34 -2.26
CA MET A 254 -19.96 11.11 -1.69
C MET A 254 -19.21 10.31 -2.76
N ILE A 255 -18.16 9.62 -2.32
CA ILE A 255 -17.49 8.61 -3.11
C ILE A 255 -18.43 7.41 -3.24
N VAL A 256 -18.67 7.00 -4.48
CA VAL A 256 -19.53 5.87 -4.82
C VAL A 256 -18.74 4.66 -5.34
N GLU A 257 -17.51 4.89 -5.80
CA GLU A 257 -16.58 3.86 -6.25
C GLU A 257 -15.15 4.37 -6.07
N ALA A 258 -14.22 3.52 -5.65
CA ALA A 258 -12.82 3.90 -5.57
C ALA A 258 -11.88 2.71 -5.77
N ASP A 259 -10.83 2.93 -6.54
CA ASP A 259 -9.71 2.01 -6.72
C ASP A 259 -8.44 2.69 -6.25
N TYR A 260 -7.76 2.11 -5.26
CA TYR A 260 -6.44 2.55 -4.82
C TYR A 260 -5.43 1.51 -5.25
N ASP A 261 -4.41 1.92 -5.99
CA ASP A 261 -3.33 1.09 -6.50
C ASP A 261 -1.99 1.62 -5.99
N MET A 262 -1.50 1.05 -4.90
CA MET A 262 -0.24 1.46 -4.27
C MET A 262 0.92 0.63 -4.81
N GLU A 263 1.97 1.31 -5.25
CA GLU A 263 3.21 0.70 -5.73
C GLU A 263 4.35 0.92 -4.73
N VAL A 264 5.02 -0.16 -4.37
CA VAL A 264 6.10 -0.17 -3.37
C VAL A 264 7.30 -0.92 -3.92
N THR A 265 8.48 -0.31 -3.79
CA THR A 265 9.76 -0.95 -4.07
C THR A 265 10.57 -1.07 -2.80
N VAL A 266 10.93 -2.30 -2.43
CA VAL A 266 11.87 -2.59 -1.34
C VAL A 266 13.22 -2.88 -1.97
N ASP A 267 14.23 -2.10 -1.59
CA ASP A 267 15.61 -2.25 -2.04
C ASP A 267 16.48 -2.66 -0.84
N VAL A 268 17.18 -3.78 -0.98
CA VAL A 268 18.09 -4.33 0.02
C VAL A 268 19.47 -4.49 -0.59
N SER A 269 20.51 -3.92 0.00
CA SER A 269 21.89 -4.06 -0.44
C SER A 269 22.79 -4.69 0.63
N HIS A 270 23.95 -5.21 0.25
CA HIS A 270 25.00 -5.70 1.16
C HIS A 270 24.56 -6.75 2.21
N ALA A 271 23.49 -7.50 1.93
CA ALA A 271 22.94 -8.48 2.85
C ALA A 271 23.82 -9.74 2.95
N ASN A 272 24.08 -10.15 4.19
CA ASN A 272 24.73 -11.41 4.54
C ASN A 272 23.72 -12.33 5.23
N VAL A 273 23.55 -13.55 4.72
CA VAL A 273 22.73 -14.59 5.35
C VAL A 273 23.48 -15.91 5.31
N THR A 274 23.90 -16.38 6.49
CA THR A 274 24.63 -17.64 6.67
C THR A 274 25.84 -17.80 5.71
N VAL A 275 25.69 -18.54 4.61
CA VAL A 275 26.74 -18.83 3.61
C VAL A 275 26.72 -17.87 2.41
N LEU A 276 25.68 -17.05 2.26
CA LEU A 276 25.63 -15.98 1.28
C LEU A 276 26.17 -14.70 1.88
N ARG A 277 27.09 -14.09 1.15
CA ARG A 277 27.67 -12.82 1.53
C ARG A 277 27.45 -11.79 0.44
N ASP A 278 27.23 -10.56 0.88
CA ASP A 278 27.20 -9.36 0.07
C ASP A 278 26.23 -9.45 -1.12
N LYS A 279 24.94 -9.64 -0.80
CA LYS A 279 23.87 -9.77 -1.78
C LYS A 279 22.94 -8.57 -1.78
N SER A 280 22.45 -8.24 -2.97
CA SER A 280 21.44 -7.19 -3.14
C SER A 280 20.17 -7.77 -3.74
N ALA A 281 19.01 -7.27 -3.32
CA ALA A 281 17.72 -7.69 -3.79
C ALA A 281 16.74 -6.52 -3.89
N VAL A 282 15.93 -6.52 -4.95
CA VAL A 282 14.83 -5.56 -5.14
C VAL A 282 13.53 -6.33 -5.25
N VAL A 283 12.51 -5.86 -4.53
CA VAL A 283 11.15 -6.40 -4.56
C VAL A 283 10.18 -5.32 -4.97
N SER A 284 9.38 -5.59 -5.99
CA SER A 284 8.26 -4.74 -6.37
C SER A 284 6.95 -5.33 -5.87
N ILE A 285 6.14 -4.51 -5.20
CA ILE A 285 4.88 -4.91 -4.57
C ILE A 285 3.80 -3.95 -5.04
N THR A 286 2.66 -4.52 -5.45
CA THR A 286 1.43 -3.78 -5.65
C THR A 286 0.43 -4.14 -4.56
N TYR A 287 -0.24 -3.14 -3.99
CA TYR A 287 -1.34 -3.32 -3.07
C TYR A 287 -2.55 -2.54 -3.54
N LYS A 288 -3.62 -3.28 -3.86
CA LYS A 288 -4.85 -2.75 -4.43
C LYS A 288 -6.00 -2.85 -3.44
N ASN A 289 -6.86 -1.84 -3.49
CA ASN A 289 -8.13 -1.81 -2.82
C ASN A 289 -9.21 -1.31 -3.76
N HIS A 290 -10.27 -2.08 -3.94
CA HIS A 290 -11.47 -1.67 -4.63
C HIS A 290 -12.62 -1.45 -3.64
N PHE A 291 -13.41 -0.40 -3.88
CA PHE A 291 -14.55 -0.01 -3.06
C PHE A 291 -15.78 0.29 -3.94
N PRO A 292 -16.98 -0.14 -3.50
CA PRO A 292 -17.22 -1.04 -2.38
C PRO A 292 -16.90 -2.49 -2.74
N ALA A 293 -16.48 -3.28 -1.75
CA ALA A 293 -16.33 -4.73 -1.93
C ALA A 293 -17.68 -5.37 -2.29
N SER A 294 -17.65 -6.33 -3.22
CA SER A 294 -18.83 -7.12 -3.59
C SER A 294 -19.33 -7.96 -2.41
N ASP A 295 -20.63 -8.30 -2.41
CA ASP A 295 -21.21 -9.19 -1.39
C ASP A 295 -20.53 -10.57 -1.41
N GLU A 296 -20.14 -11.06 -2.59
CA GLU A 296 -19.40 -12.32 -2.74
C GLU A 296 -18.04 -12.26 -2.04
N TYR A 297 -17.31 -11.15 -2.23
CA TYR A 297 -16.02 -10.97 -1.58
C TYR A 297 -16.17 -10.87 -0.06
N LEU A 298 -17.15 -10.10 0.43
CA LEU A 298 -17.44 -9.98 1.87
C LEU A 298 -17.76 -11.34 2.51
N ALA A 299 -18.58 -12.15 1.84
CA ALA A 299 -18.96 -13.47 2.32
C ALA A 299 -17.75 -14.43 2.37
N LYS A 300 -16.90 -14.39 1.34
CA LYS A 300 -15.74 -15.29 1.21
C LYS A 300 -14.57 -14.91 2.13
N HIS A 301 -14.31 -13.62 2.29
CA HIS A 301 -13.07 -13.13 2.93
C HIS A 301 -13.25 -12.57 4.34
N GLY A 302 -14.48 -12.38 4.81
CA GLY A 302 -14.69 -12.03 6.22
C GLY A 302 -15.89 -12.71 6.88
N GLU A 303 -16.57 -13.63 6.19
CA GLU A 303 -17.84 -14.22 6.66
C GLU A 303 -18.86 -13.14 7.05
N ILE A 304 -18.85 -12.04 6.28
CA ILE A 304 -19.61 -10.82 6.56
C ILE A 304 -20.74 -10.70 5.54
N SER A 305 -21.91 -10.22 5.97
CA SER A 305 -22.93 -9.71 5.06
C SER A 305 -23.48 -8.37 5.53
N ARG A 306 -23.86 -7.52 4.57
CA ARG A 306 -24.59 -6.27 4.86
C ARG A 306 -25.96 -6.62 5.45
N VAL A 307 -26.38 -5.92 6.51
CA VAL A 307 -27.75 -6.01 7.00
C VAL A 307 -28.66 -5.36 5.94
N LYS A 308 -29.60 -6.13 5.41
CA LYS A 308 -30.62 -5.65 4.46
C LYS A 308 -31.77 -4.96 5.17
#